data_AF-A0A7V3QGV8-F1
#
_entry.id   AF-A0A7V3QGV8-F1
#
_cell.length_a   1.000
_cell.length_b   1.000
_cell.length_c   1.000
_cell.angle_alpha   90.00
_cell.angle_beta   90.00
_cell.angle_gamma   90.00
#
_symmetry.space_group_name_H-M   'P 1'
#
loop_
_entity.id
_entity.type
_entity.pdbx_description
1 polymer ?
#
loop_
_entity_poly.entity_id
_entity_poly.type
_entity_poly.pdbx_seq_one_letter_code
_entity_poly.pdbx_strand_id
1 'polypeptide(L)'
;MFHLTPREREIVALLIFAFTYVLISGRRLKVIPLNRPAAAVFGTAMMVFFGVMTSEEVYHAINYDTLVLLLGMSLISAYLQLGGFFDWLADAILRFARTPTRLLFYLVIASGVLSALLVNDTICFMLTPVVIAVVVRGGLPLVPYLLALAMSANLGSVATLVGNPQNMIIGQMSGIKFARFLFQWLQLQFWV
;
A
#
# COMPACT_ATOMS: atom_id res chain seq x y z
N MET A 1 36.32 12.55 -11.30
CA MET A 1 34.94 12.92 -11.65
C MET A 1 34.71 12.39 -13.06
N PHE A 2 33.98 11.27 -13.22
CA PHE A 2 33.89 10.59 -14.53
C PHE A 2 33.14 11.48 -15.53
N HIS A 3 33.85 11.97 -16.56
CA HIS A 3 33.23 12.66 -17.69
C HIS A 3 32.61 11.61 -18.62
N LEU A 4 31.52 10.99 -18.18
CA LEU A 4 30.71 10.09 -19.00
C LEU A 4 29.98 10.89 -20.07
N THR A 5 30.04 10.43 -21.31
CA THR A 5 29.21 10.93 -22.40
C THR A 5 27.72 10.69 -22.10
N PRO A 6 26.78 11.44 -22.70
CA PRO A 6 25.34 11.30 -22.40
C PRO A 6 24.83 9.86 -22.54
N ARG A 7 25.33 9.12 -23.55
CA ARG A 7 24.97 7.70 -23.77
C ARG A 7 25.52 6.77 -22.70
N GLU A 8 26.75 7.00 -22.22
CA GLU A 8 27.34 6.17 -21.16
C GLU A 8 26.64 6.38 -19.83
N ARG A 9 26.22 7.61 -19.51
CA ARG A 9 25.41 7.90 -18.32
C ARG A 9 24.08 7.14 -18.34
N GLU A 10 23.41 7.12 -19.49
CA GLU A 10 22.14 6.43 -19.66
C GLU A 10 22.27 4.91 -19.49
N ILE A 11 23.31 4.31 -20.09
CA ILE A 11 23.58 2.88 -19.94
C ILE A 11 23.90 2.52 -18.49
N VAL A 12 24.74 3.31 -17.81
CA VAL A 12 25.08 3.09 -16.40
C VAL A 12 23.85 3.25 -15.52
N ALA A 13 22.99 4.25 -15.78
CA ALA A 13 21.73 4.44 -15.07
C ALA A 13 20.80 3.23 -15.23
N LEU A 14 20.63 2.72 -16.46
CA LEU A 14 19.80 1.56 -16.75
C LEU A 14 20.34 0.28 -16.09
N LEU A 15 21.66 0.09 -16.06
CA LEU A 15 22.29 -1.04 -15.39
C LEU A 15 22.09 -0.97 -13.88
N ILE A 16 22.29 0.19 -13.26
CA ILE A 16 22.05 0.39 -11.82
C ILE A 16 20.57 0.21 -11.49
N PHE A 17 19.67 0.72 -12.33
CA PHE A 17 18.23 0.55 -12.17
C PHE A 17 17.82 -0.92 -12.25
N ALA A 18 18.26 -1.65 -13.29
CA ALA A 18 17.99 -3.07 -13.45
C ALA A 18 18.55 -3.88 -12.27
N PHE A 19 19.78 -3.59 -11.84
CA PHE A 19 20.40 -4.23 -10.68
C PHE A 19 19.59 -3.98 -9.39
N THR A 20 19.24 -2.72 -9.12
CA THR A 20 18.45 -2.32 -7.95
C THR A 20 17.06 -2.95 -7.98
N TYR A 21 16.43 -3.00 -9.15
CA TYR A 21 15.13 -3.63 -9.33
C TYR A 21 15.19 -5.15 -9.08
N VAL A 22 16.22 -5.83 -9.57
CA VAL A 22 16.45 -7.25 -9.29
C VAL A 22 16.70 -7.47 -7.79
N LEU A 23 17.43 -6.57 -7.13
CA LEU A 23 17.65 -6.64 -5.68
C LEU A 23 16.35 -6.46 -4.88
N ILE A 24 15.45 -5.57 -5.32
CA ILE A 24 14.13 -5.36 -4.70
C ILE A 24 13.16 -6.54 -4.97
N SER A 25 13.18 -7.07 -6.20
CA SER A 25 12.31 -8.16 -6.65
C SER A 25 12.77 -9.54 -6.16
N GLY A 26 14.08 -9.69 -5.93
CA GLY A 26 14.80 -10.90 -5.55
C GLY A 26 14.52 -11.44 -4.15
N ARG A 27 13.27 -11.34 -3.65
CA ARG A 27 12.80 -11.89 -2.36
C ARG A 27 13.06 -13.39 -2.16
N ARG A 28 13.37 -14.16 -3.22
CA ARG A 28 13.66 -15.61 -3.11
C ARG A 28 15.14 -15.94 -2.90
N LEU A 29 16.05 -15.01 -3.15
CA LEU A 29 17.46 -15.24 -2.89
C LEU A 29 17.73 -14.89 -1.43
N LYS A 30 17.67 -15.91 -0.57
CA LYS A 30 17.98 -15.93 0.88
C LYS A 30 19.38 -15.38 1.26
N VAL A 31 20.07 -14.73 0.33
CA VAL A 31 21.50 -14.42 0.40
C VAL A 31 21.75 -13.07 1.07
N ILE A 32 20.79 -12.13 1.06
CA ILE A 32 20.97 -10.81 1.67
C ILE A 32 19.66 -10.32 2.31
N PRO A 33 19.59 -10.09 3.64
CA PRO A 33 18.42 -9.53 4.30
C PRO A 33 18.34 -8.01 4.08
N LEU A 34 18.37 -7.56 2.81
CA LEU A 34 18.11 -6.16 2.52
C LEU A 34 16.60 -5.92 2.48
N ASN A 35 16.13 -5.11 3.42
CA ASN A 35 14.77 -4.56 3.37
C ASN A 35 14.64 -3.67 2.11
N ARG A 36 13.45 -3.63 1.50
CA ARG A 36 13.17 -2.82 0.29
C ARG A 36 13.72 -1.37 0.36
N PRO A 37 13.64 -0.65 1.51
CA PRO A 37 14.23 0.68 1.62
C PRO A 37 15.76 0.68 1.52
N ALA A 38 16.44 -0.33 2.09
CA ALA A 38 17.89 -0.43 2.03
C ALA A 38 18.38 -0.66 0.59
N ALA A 39 17.67 -1.49 -0.19
CA ALA A 39 17.99 -1.71 -1.59
C ALA A 39 17.81 -0.43 -2.43
N ALA A 40 16.74 0.34 -2.17
CA ALA A 40 16.52 1.62 -2.83
C ALA A 40 17.63 2.64 -2.50
N VAL A 41 18.00 2.78 -1.22
CA VAL A 41 19.09 3.68 -0.79
C VAL A 41 20.43 3.26 -1.40
N PHE A 42 20.69 1.96 -1.48
CA PHE A 42 21.91 1.44 -2.12
C PHE A 42 21.97 1.78 -3.61
N GLY A 43 20.86 1.60 -4.34
CA GLY A 43 20.75 2.01 -5.75
C GLY A 43 21.00 3.51 -5.95
N THR A 44 20.40 4.35 -5.09
CA THR A 44 20.64 5.79 -5.11
C THR A 44 22.10 6.16 -4.80
N ALA A 45 22.73 5.49 -3.84
CA ALA A 45 24.14 5.69 -3.53
C ALA A 45 25.06 5.34 -4.71
N MET A 46 24.74 4.26 -5.45
CA MET A 46 25.44 3.91 -6.69
C MET A 46 25.24 4.99 -7.77
N MET A 47 24.03 5.50 -7.96
CA MET A 47 23.75 6.56 -8.94
C MET A 47 24.58 7.82 -8.69
N VAL A 48 24.79 8.19 -7.41
CA VAL A 48 25.65 9.32 -7.02
C VAL A 48 27.13 8.98 -7.19
N PHE A 49 27.56 7.79 -6.78
CA PHE A 49 28.96 7.36 -6.87
C PHE A 49 29.48 7.33 -8.32
N PHE A 50 28.66 6.85 -9.25
CA PHE A 50 28.99 6.83 -10.69
C PHE A 50 28.80 8.18 -11.38
N GLY A 51 28.35 9.22 -10.67
CA GLY A 51 28.15 10.57 -11.22
C GLY A 51 27.01 10.67 -12.24
N VAL A 52 26.05 9.74 -12.18
CA VAL A 52 24.83 9.75 -13.02
C VAL A 52 23.90 10.87 -12.56
N MET A 53 23.76 11.03 -11.24
CA MET A 53 23.02 12.13 -10.61
C MET A 53 23.90 12.84 -9.58
N THR A 54 23.71 14.15 -9.46
CA THR A 54 24.27 14.97 -8.40
C THR A 54 23.48 14.77 -7.09
N SER A 55 24.11 15.09 -5.96
CA SER A 55 23.42 15.04 -4.66
C SER A 55 22.20 15.96 -4.62
N GLU A 56 22.25 17.13 -5.25
CA GLU A 56 21.11 18.06 -5.32
C GLU A 56 19.93 17.49 -6.12
N GLU A 57 20.18 16.86 -7.27
CA GLU A 57 19.14 16.21 -8.06
C GLU A 57 18.46 15.07 -7.30
N VAL A 58 19.22 14.33 -6.49
CA VAL A 58 18.66 13.29 -5.61
C VAL A 58 17.75 13.89 -4.54
N TYR A 59 18.14 15.00 -3.91
CA TYR A 59 17.28 15.67 -2.92
C TYR A 59 15.99 16.21 -3.54
N HIS A 60 16.05 16.74 -4.76
CA HIS A 60 14.87 17.22 -5.49
C HIS A 60 13.98 16.10 -6.02
N ALA A 61 14.51 14.90 -6.25
CA ALA A 61 13.73 13.74 -6.66
C ALA A 61 12.83 13.19 -5.53
N ILE A 62 13.12 13.51 -4.27
CA ILE A 62 12.33 13.06 -3.12
C ILE A 62 11.13 13.99 -2.91
N ASN A 63 9.92 13.43 -3.02
CA ASN A 63 8.69 14.14 -2.68
C ASN A 63 8.40 14.01 -1.18
N TYR A 64 8.80 15.02 -0.41
CA TYR A 64 8.63 15.05 1.05
C TYR A 64 7.18 15.09 1.48
N ASP A 65 6.30 15.79 0.74
CA ASP A 65 4.87 15.86 1.04
C ASP A 65 4.23 14.47 1.07
N THR A 66 4.56 13.64 0.06
CA THR A 66 4.09 12.27 -0.04
C THR A 66 4.65 11.42 1.11
N LEU A 67 5.94 11.55 1.43
CA LEU A 67 6.56 10.79 2.53
C LEU A 67 5.92 11.10 3.89
N VAL A 68 5.73 12.39 4.21
CA VAL A 68 5.11 12.83 5.46
C VAL A 68 3.66 12.36 5.55
N LEU A 69 2.92 12.45 4.44
CA LEU A 69 1.54 12.00 4.38
C LEU A 69 1.43 10.47 4.55
N LEU A 70 2.28 9.69 3.87
CA LEU A 70 2.34 8.23 4.04
C LEU A 70 2.68 7.83 5.46
N LEU A 71 3.65 8.52 6.06
CA LEU A 71 4.07 8.29 7.44
C LEU A 71 2.95 8.62 8.42
N GLY A 72 2.25 9.74 8.25
CA GLY A 72 1.12 10.14 9.09
C GLY A 72 -0.02 9.12 9.04
N MET A 73 -0.41 8.65 7.86
CA MET A 73 -1.46 7.63 7.71
C MET A 73 -1.04 6.28 8.31
N SER A 74 0.23 5.90 8.10
CA SER A 74 0.79 4.66 8.68
C SER A 74 0.81 4.72 10.21
N LEU A 75 1.16 5.87 10.79
CA LEU A 75 1.11 6.13 12.22
C LEU A 75 -0.31 6.01 12.78
N ILE A 76 -1.30 6.67 12.15
CA ILE A 76 -2.71 6.57 12.57
C ILE A 76 -3.16 5.12 12.54
N SER A 77 -2.86 4.40 11.46
CA SER A 77 -3.21 2.99 11.31
C SER A 77 -2.55 2.11 12.39
N ALA A 78 -1.28 2.36 12.72
CA ALA A 78 -0.56 1.63 13.77
C ALA A 78 -1.12 1.94 15.17
N TYR A 79 -1.51 3.18 15.45
CA TYR A 79 -2.14 3.55 16.72
C TYR A 79 -3.51 2.89 16.90
N LEU A 80 -4.35 2.86 15.86
CA LEU A 80 -5.62 2.15 15.89
C LEU A 80 -5.41 0.65 16.13
N GLN A 81 -4.34 0.09 15.56
CA GLN A 81 -3.96 -1.29 15.79
C GLN A 81 -3.56 -1.55 17.24
N LEU A 82 -2.67 -0.73 17.79
CA LEU A 82 -2.24 -0.84 19.19
C LEU A 82 -3.41 -0.62 20.17
N GLY A 83 -4.38 0.21 19.78
CA GLY A 83 -5.61 0.44 20.53
C GLY A 83 -6.62 -0.71 20.47
N GLY A 84 -6.35 -1.79 19.75
CA GLY A 84 -7.26 -2.94 19.63
C GLY A 84 -8.55 -2.63 18.86
N PHE A 85 -8.59 -1.54 18.09
CA PHE A 85 -9.79 -1.13 17.36
C PHE A 85 -10.25 -2.20 16.35
N PHE A 86 -9.29 -2.85 15.67
CA PHE A 86 -9.61 -3.89 14.69
C PHE A 86 -10.17 -5.16 15.34
N ASP A 87 -9.68 -5.53 16.53
CA ASP A 87 -10.20 -6.66 17.30
C ASP A 87 -11.62 -6.36 17.82
N TRP A 88 -11.86 -5.13 18.29
CA TRP A 88 -13.20 -4.69 18.67
C TRP A 88 -14.17 -4.67 17.47
N LEU A 89 -13.73 -4.18 16.32
CA LEU A 89 -14.54 -4.16 15.10
C LEU A 89 -14.87 -5.57 14.61
N ALA A 90 -13.90 -6.48 14.69
CA ALA A 90 -14.07 -7.88 14.40
C ALA A 90 -15.15 -8.53 15.29
N ASP A 91 -15.07 -8.31 16.60
CA ASP A 91 -16.07 -8.77 17.56
C ASP A 91 -17.45 -8.17 17.31
N ALA A 92 -17.51 -6.89 16.93
CA ALA A 92 -18.75 -6.23 16.57
C ALA A 92 -19.39 -6.88 15.33
N ILE A 93 -18.61 -7.12 14.27
CA ILE A 93 -19.09 -7.80 13.05
C ILE A 93 -19.63 -9.19 13.40
N LEU A 94 -18.90 -9.96 14.22
CA LEU A 94 -19.29 -11.28 14.70
C LEU A 94 -20.62 -11.27 15.47
N ARG A 95 -20.82 -10.31 16.36
CA ARG A 95 -22.05 -10.21 17.17
C ARG A 95 -23.30 -9.95 16.31
N PHE A 96 -23.16 -9.17 15.24
CA PHE A 96 -24.25 -8.87 14.31
C PHE A 96 -24.44 -9.96 13.25
N ALA A 97 -23.36 -10.63 12.86
CA ALA A 97 -23.35 -11.68 11.85
C ALA A 97 -23.83 -13.03 12.40
N ARG A 98 -25.15 -13.19 12.50
CA ARG A 98 -25.78 -14.47 12.90
C ARG A 98 -25.87 -15.51 11.77
N THR A 99 -25.55 -15.13 10.53
CA THR A 99 -25.57 -16.04 9.36
C THR A 99 -24.34 -15.83 8.47
N PRO A 100 -23.87 -16.87 7.74
CA PRO A 100 -22.68 -16.79 6.88
C PRO A 100 -22.76 -15.67 5.83
N THR A 101 -23.93 -15.48 5.21
CA THR A 101 -24.15 -14.44 4.20
C THR A 101 -24.09 -13.03 4.81
N ARG A 102 -24.63 -12.85 6.02
CA ARG A 102 -24.56 -11.56 6.72
C ARG A 102 -23.13 -11.28 7.20
N LEU A 103 -22.40 -12.30 7.63
CA LEU A 103 -20.98 -12.18 7.96
C LEU A 103 -20.20 -11.63 6.78
N LEU A 104 -20.36 -12.24 5.60
CA LEU A 104 -19.69 -11.80 4.38
C LEU A 104 -20.05 -10.35 4.04
N PHE A 105 -21.34 -10.00 4.13
CA PHE A 105 -21.82 -8.65 3.84
C PHE A 105 -21.23 -7.59 4.78
N TYR A 106 -21.29 -7.82 6.10
CA TYR A 106 -20.72 -6.89 7.09
C TYR A 106 -19.20 -6.79 6.97
N LEU A 107 -18.54 -7.91 6.68
CA LEU A 107 -17.10 -7.94 6.47
C LEU A 107 -16.70 -7.11 5.26
N VAL A 108 -17.40 -7.27 4.13
CA VAL A 108 -17.17 -6.49 2.91
C VAL A 108 -17.41 -5.01 3.16
N ILE A 109 -18.52 -4.62 3.79
CA ILE A 109 -18.79 -3.20 4.04
C ILE A 109 -17.75 -2.62 5.00
N ALA A 110 -17.48 -3.31 6.11
CA ALA A 110 -16.51 -2.84 7.09
C ALA A 110 -15.12 -2.72 6.46
N SER A 111 -14.61 -3.74 5.76
CA SER A 111 -13.29 -3.69 5.14
C SER A 111 -13.19 -2.62 4.06
N GLY A 112 -14.24 -2.42 3.26
CA GLY A 112 -14.27 -1.41 2.21
C GLY A 112 -14.25 0.00 2.78
N VAL A 113 -15.12 0.29 3.75
CA VAL A 113 -15.17 1.61 4.42
C VAL A 113 -13.87 1.88 5.18
N LEU A 114 -13.35 0.89 5.90
CA LEU A 114 -12.12 1.06 6.65
C LEU A 114 -10.91 1.21 5.74
N SER A 115 -10.87 0.50 4.61
CA SER A 115 -9.81 0.66 3.61
C SER A 115 -9.93 1.92 2.77
N ALA A 116 -11.10 2.57 2.74
CA ALA A 116 -11.24 3.91 2.21
C ALA A 116 -10.61 4.95 3.15
N LEU A 117 -10.63 4.72 4.46
CA LEU A 117 -10.08 5.65 5.45
C LEU A 117 -8.62 5.35 5.81
N LEU A 118 -8.22 4.09 5.74
CA LEU A 118 -6.91 3.57 6.13
C LEU A 118 -6.24 2.86 4.97
N VAL A 119 -4.96 2.53 5.13
CA VAL A 119 -4.19 1.83 4.11
C VAL A 119 -4.69 0.40 3.94
N ASN A 120 -5.03 0.02 2.70
CA ASN A 120 -5.43 -1.33 2.27
C ASN A 120 -4.61 -2.45 2.90
N ASP A 121 -3.28 -2.34 2.82
CA ASP A 121 -2.37 -3.38 3.30
C ASP A 121 -2.61 -3.67 4.79
N THR A 122 -2.80 -2.63 5.61
CA THR A 122 -3.06 -2.81 7.04
C THR A 122 -4.40 -3.50 7.27
N ILE A 123 -5.45 -3.12 6.55
CA ILE A 123 -6.78 -3.73 6.69
C ILE A 123 -6.73 -5.22 6.35
N CYS A 124 -6.07 -5.56 5.24
CA CYS A 124 -5.90 -6.96 4.85
C CYS A 124 -5.11 -7.74 5.91
N PHE A 125 -3.98 -7.22 6.38
CA PHE A 125 -3.17 -7.91 7.38
C PHE A 125 -3.89 -8.09 8.73
N MET A 126 -4.67 -7.10 9.18
CA MET A 126 -5.36 -7.17 10.48
C MET A 126 -6.64 -7.99 10.43
N LEU A 127 -7.45 -7.83 9.38
CA LEU A 127 -8.71 -8.56 9.30
C LEU A 127 -8.51 -10.02 8.90
N THR A 128 -7.44 -10.38 8.18
CA THR A 128 -7.16 -11.78 7.79
C THR A 128 -7.20 -12.77 8.97
N PRO A 129 -6.45 -12.59 10.08
CA PRO A 129 -6.49 -13.53 11.20
C PRO A 129 -7.88 -13.61 11.84
N VAL A 130 -8.60 -12.49 11.90
CA VAL A 130 -10.00 -12.45 12.35
C VAL A 130 -10.86 -13.32 11.44
N VAL A 131 -10.83 -13.09 10.12
CA VAL A 131 -11.62 -13.85 9.14
C VAL A 131 -11.36 -15.34 9.29
N ILE A 132 -10.09 -15.73 9.40
CA ILE A 132 -9.68 -17.12 9.60
C ILE A 132 -10.30 -17.69 10.87
N ALA A 133 -10.21 -16.99 12.00
CA ALA A 133 -10.76 -17.45 13.27
C ALA A 133 -12.28 -17.66 13.19
N VAL A 134 -13.01 -16.78 12.50
CA VAL A 134 -14.48 -16.88 12.36
C VAL A 134 -14.88 -18.02 11.43
N VAL A 135 -14.26 -18.09 10.25
CA VAL A 135 -14.59 -19.09 9.23
C VAL A 135 -14.29 -20.50 9.76
N VAL A 136 -13.16 -20.69 10.43
CA VAL A 136 -12.77 -21.98 11.01
C VAL A 136 -13.76 -22.42 12.09
N ARG A 137 -14.16 -21.51 12.99
CA ARG A 137 -15.19 -21.80 14.02
C ARG A 137 -16.57 -22.10 13.42
N GLY A 138 -16.91 -21.44 12.31
CA GLY A 138 -18.18 -21.62 11.61
C GLY A 138 -18.23 -22.81 10.66
N GLY A 139 -17.12 -23.55 10.46
CA GLY A 139 -17.05 -24.64 9.48
C GLY A 139 -17.25 -24.19 8.03
N LEU A 140 -16.91 -22.93 7.72
CA LEU A 140 -17.13 -22.32 6.41
C LEU A 140 -15.89 -22.43 5.50
N PRO A 141 -16.04 -22.30 4.17
CA PRO A 141 -14.88 -22.26 3.27
C PRO A 141 -14.12 -20.94 3.42
N LEU A 142 -12.79 -20.98 3.61
CA LEU A 142 -11.96 -19.80 3.86
C LEU A 142 -11.70 -18.93 2.63
N VAL A 143 -11.52 -19.57 1.47
CA VAL A 143 -11.11 -18.90 0.22
C VAL A 143 -12.07 -17.79 -0.18
N PRO A 144 -13.41 -17.96 -0.18
CA PRO A 144 -14.35 -16.91 -0.57
C PRO A 144 -14.31 -15.68 0.35
N TYR A 145 -14.12 -15.86 1.65
CA TYR A 145 -14.11 -14.75 2.61
C TYR A 145 -12.82 -13.94 2.52
N LEU A 146 -11.67 -14.60 2.33
CA LEU A 146 -10.41 -13.90 2.11
C LEU A 146 -10.38 -13.17 0.76
N LEU A 147 -10.97 -13.76 -0.29
CA LEU A 147 -11.15 -13.08 -1.57
C LEU A 147 -12.08 -11.87 -1.43
N ALA A 148 -13.21 -12.02 -0.74
CA ALA A 148 -14.14 -10.93 -0.50
C ALA A 148 -13.48 -9.80 0.31
N LEU A 149 -12.69 -10.13 1.33
CA LEU A 149 -11.88 -9.18 2.09
C LEU A 149 -10.92 -8.42 1.17
N ALA A 150 -10.11 -9.14 0.38
CA ALA A 150 -9.10 -8.54 -0.48
C ALA A 150 -9.73 -7.68 -1.58
N MET A 151 -10.81 -8.15 -2.21
CA MET A 151 -11.53 -7.41 -3.24
C MET A 151 -12.19 -6.17 -2.65
N SER A 152 -12.85 -6.30 -1.50
CA SER A 152 -13.49 -5.17 -0.83
C SER A 152 -12.49 -4.12 -0.35
N ALA A 153 -11.38 -4.54 0.26
CA ALA A 153 -10.33 -3.62 0.68
C ALA A 153 -9.75 -2.85 -0.53
N ASN A 154 -9.47 -3.54 -1.64
CA ASN A 154 -9.02 -2.87 -2.85
C ASN A 154 -10.08 -1.91 -3.43
N LEU A 155 -11.34 -2.31 -3.51
CA LEU A 155 -12.44 -1.44 -3.99
C LEU A 155 -12.62 -0.20 -3.11
N GLY A 156 -12.62 -0.39 -1.79
CA GLY A 156 -12.74 0.68 -0.81
C GLY A 156 -11.55 1.65 -0.86
N SER A 157 -10.34 1.12 -0.99
CA SER A 157 -9.13 1.94 -1.11
C SER A 157 -9.08 2.77 -2.39
N VAL A 158 -9.70 2.31 -3.47
CA VAL A 158 -9.75 3.07 -4.73
C VAL A 158 -10.72 4.24 -4.64
N ALA A 159 -11.72 4.17 -3.74
CA ALA A 159 -12.67 5.25 -3.54
C ALA A 159 -12.03 6.54 -2.97
N THR A 160 -10.89 6.44 -2.29
CA THR A 160 -10.22 7.58 -1.68
C THR A 160 -8.77 7.72 -2.13
N LEU A 161 -8.27 8.95 -2.04
CA LEU A 161 -6.86 9.26 -2.32
C LEU A 161 -5.91 8.68 -1.25
N VAL A 162 -6.45 8.40 -0.06
CA VAL A 162 -5.73 8.00 1.17
C VAL A 162 -5.61 6.48 1.29
N GLY A 163 -6.53 5.71 0.68
CA GLY A 163 -6.62 4.27 0.90
C GLY A 163 -5.40 3.46 0.42
N ASN A 164 -4.63 3.97 -0.53
CA ASN A 164 -3.40 3.32 -1.00
C ASN A 164 -2.33 4.36 -1.36
N PRO A 165 -1.06 4.13 -0.97
CA PRO A 165 0.09 4.93 -1.39
C PRO A 165 0.12 5.28 -2.88
N GLN A 166 -0.30 4.36 -3.75
CA GLN A 166 -0.32 4.55 -5.20
C GLN A 166 -1.29 5.67 -5.62
N ASN A 167 -2.52 5.65 -5.11
CA ASN A 167 -3.52 6.68 -5.39
C ASN A 167 -3.05 8.06 -4.92
N MET A 168 -2.33 8.07 -3.81
CA MET A 168 -1.82 9.29 -3.23
C MET A 168 -0.70 9.95 -4.05
N ILE A 169 0.24 9.14 -4.56
CA ILE A 169 1.28 9.61 -5.48
C ILE A 169 0.63 10.19 -6.74
N ILE A 170 -0.40 9.52 -7.29
CA ILE A 170 -1.14 10.01 -8.46
C ILE A 170 -1.84 11.33 -8.15
N GLY A 171 -2.47 11.46 -6.98
CA GLY A 171 -3.14 12.70 -6.55
C GLY A 171 -2.18 13.88 -6.44
N GLN A 172 -1.02 13.65 -5.84
CA GLN A 172 0.06 14.64 -5.71
C GLN A 172 0.59 15.05 -7.10
N MET A 173 0.87 14.10 -7.98
CA MET A 173 1.36 14.39 -9.34
C MET A 173 0.33 15.08 -10.22
N SER A 174 -0.96 14.78 -10.02
CA SER A 174 -2.06 15.31 -10.85
C SER A 174 -2.59 16.66 -10.34
N GLY A 175 -2.20 17.12 -9.15
CA GLY A 175 -2.66 18.37 -8.55
C GLY A 175 -4.17 18.43 -8.25
N ILE A 176 -4.84 17.28 -8.20
CA ILE A 176 -6.30 17.19 -8.02
C ILE A 176 -6.64 17.36 -6.55
N LYS A 177 -7.53 18.30 -6.24
CA LYS A 177 -8.04 18.49 -4.87
C LYS A 177 -8.74 17.21 -4.38
N PHE A 178 -8.46 16.81 -3.14
CA PHE A 178 -9.00 15.60 -2.49
C PHE A 178 -10.52 15.40 -2.72
N ALA A 179 -11.31 16.46 -2.54
CA ALA A 179 -12.76 16.42 -2.73
C ALA A 179 -13.19 16.12 -4.18
N ARG A 180 -12.42 16.56 -5.18
CA ARG A 180 -12.70 16.31 -6.60
C ARG A 180 -12.36 14.86 -6.97
N PHE A 181 -11.25 14.33 -6.45
CA PHE A 181 -10.89 12.92 -6.63
C PHE A 181 -11.93 11.99 -6.02
N LEU A 182 -12.38 12.29 -4.80
CA LEU A 182 -13.42 11.55 -4.11
C LEU A 182 -14.74 11.54 -4.90
N PHE A 183 -15.18 12.69 -5.40
CA PHE A 183 -16.42 12.80 -6.18
C PHE A 183 -16.35 12.05 -7.53
N GLN A 184 -15.22 12.11 -8.23
CA GLN A 184 -15.06 11.44 -9.53
C GLN A 184 -15.05 9.92 -9.39
N TRP A 185 -14.39 9.39 -8.35
CA TRP A 185 -14.33 7.95 -8.12
C TRP A 185 -15.63 7.38 -7.54
N LEU A 186 -16.32 8.11 -6.64
CA LEU A 186 -17.66 7.72 -6.20
C LEU A 186 -18.64 7.61 -7.37
N GLN A 187 -18.59 8.54 -8.33
CA GLN A 187 -19.46 8.48 -9.52
C GLN A 187 -19.17 7.27 -10.41
N LEU A 188 -17.90 6.88 -10.57
CA LEU A 188 -17.51 5.70 -11.35
C LEU A 188 -17.92 4.39 -10.67
N GLN A 189 -17.83 4.29 -9.34
CA GLN A 189 -18.22 3.09 -8.60
C GLN A 189 -19.73 2.81 -8.60
N PHE A 190 -20.57 3.81 -8.83
CA PHE A 190 -22.01 3.62 -9.00
C PHE A 190 -22.40 3.19 -10.43
N TRP A 191 -21.49 3.31 -11.41
CA TRP A 191 -21.73 3.03 -12.83
C TRP A 191 -21.15 1.69 -13.30
N VAL A 192 -20.46 0.94 -12.43
CA VAL A 192 -19.88 -0.39 -12.66
C VAL A 192 -20.55 -1.38 -11.71
#